data_AF-A0A515ELX2-F1
#
_entry.id   AF-A0A515ELX2-F1
#
_cell.length_a   1.000
_cell.length_b   1.000
_cell.length_c   1.000
_cell.angle_alpha   90.00
_cell.angle_beta   90.00
_cell.angle_gamma   90.00
#
_symmetry.space_group_name_H-M   'P 1'
#
loop_
_entity.id
_entity.type
_entity.pdbx_description
1 polymer ?
#
loop_
_entity_poly.entity_id
_entity_poly.type
_entity_poly.pdbx_seq_one_letter_code
_entity_poly.pdbx_strand_id
1 'polypeptide(L)'
;MHLDESITTAFETIREFTSFDSHSLVPHPENLVFQTITESRFLHRLGTKLAEIVSNPAGEDLQYCAHTVRRYFWNELGLSQPPELPTDVPRFLLHPDHTLEHRVNAQELADQLVQVPIKETPVPCIVASKLALLQKLLNLSDTAIQYLTLAYVHCSIHSLTKDESSSLKVALAHIGLADDAHRNRAVSVLLNAPLADVQALFASPSILVSLRFVDAAAFNQRRTLRDVFVLTDEFVTLLETPYRSHQALLAGILEPEQDLDLIDDGTTPLGYLYEVLPKEIAEAYECAVLDRPLKSIHIQALVSWYTAGYRMLPSFYSPLAGHITVEALRDAIKRVALECAQINKPLTSHALVKALYAASS
;
A
#
# COMPACT_ATOMS: atom_id res chain seq x y z
N MET A 1 -24.80 -34.63 25.60
CA MET A 1 -24.88 -34.77 24.13
C MET A 1 -23.45 -34.79 23.64
N HIS A 2 -22.90 -35.97 23.37
CA HIS A 2 -21.51 -36.10 22.89
C HIS A 2 -21.50 -35.76 21.40
N LEU A 3 -20.77 -34.72 21.02
CA LEU A 3 -20.51 -34.42 19.62
C LEU A 3 -19.64 -35.54 19.04
N ASP A 4 -19.90 -35.87 17.78
CA ASP A 4 -19.14 -36.86 17.01
C ASP A 4 -17.66 -36.48 17.00
N GLU A 5 -16.79 -37.47 17.20
CA GLU A 5 -15.34 -37.30 17.26
C GLU A 5 -14.79 -36.76 15.93
N SER A 6 -15.45 -37.05 14.80
CA SER A 6 -15.12 -36.49 13.49
C SER A 6 -15.44 -34.99 13.39
N ILE A 7 -16.53 -34.53 14.02
CA ILE A 7 -16.89 -33.10 14.08
C ILE A 7 -15.95 -32.37 15.01
N THR A 8 -15.57 -32.99 16.13
CA THR A 8 -14.60 -32.43 17.07
C THR A 8 -13.23 -32.33 16.42
N THR A 9 -12.80 -33.35 15.67
CA THR A 9 -11.53 -33.33 14.93
C THR A 9 -11.56 -32.33 13.78
N ALA A 10 -12.68 -32.23 13.05
CA ALA A 10 -12.85 -31.21 12.02
C ALA A 10 -12.88 -29.79 12.61
N PHE A 11 -13.49 -29.61 13.78
CA PHE A 11 -13.49 -28.32 14.49
C PHE A 11 -12.11 -27.99 15.06
N GLU A 12 -11.37 -28.97 15.59
CA GLU A 12 -9.99 -28.78 16.05
C GLU A 12 -9.04 -28.52 14.88
N THR A 13 -9.20 -29.22 13.75
CA THR A 13 -8.48 -28.94 12.50
C THR A 13 -8.85 -27.54 12.01
N ILE A 14 -10.13 -27.19 11.95
CA ILE A 14 -10.55 -25.84 11.61
C ILE A 14 -9.98 -24.86 12.62
N ARG A 15 -9.97 -25.08 13.92
CA ARG A 15 -9.42 -24.16 14.94
C ARG A 15 -7.90 -24.01 14.82
N GLU A 16 -7.19 -25.07 14.47
CA GLU A 16 -5.74 -25.11 14.25
C GLU A 16 -5.35 -24.42 12.92
N PHE A 17 -6.24 -24.46 11.90
CA PHE A 17 -6.05 -23.83 10.59
C PHE A 17 -6.82 -22.50 10.39
N THR A 18 -7.75 -22.16 11.29
CA THR A 18 -8.53 -20.92 11.31
C THR A 18 -8.17 -20.19 12.59
N SER A 19 -7.12 -19.41 12.42
CA SER A 19 -6.69 -18.26 13.19
C SER A 19 -7.85 -17.41 13.75
N PHE A 20 -8.37 -17.77 14.93
CA PHE A 20 -9.35 -16.95 15.65
C PHE A 20 -8.74 -16.34 16.91
N ASP A 21 -8.18 -15.15 16.75
CA ASP A 21 -8.30 -14.14 17.79
C ASP A 21 -8.85 -12.86 17.15
N SER A 22 -10.17 -12.72 17.16
CA SER A 22 -10.87 -11.52 16.69
C SER A 22 -10.81 -10.37 17.70
N HIS A 23 -10.11 -10.55 18.83
CA HIS A 23 -10.11 -9.60 19.95
C HIS A 23 -8.72 -9.12 20.34
N SER A 24 -7.65 -9.81 19.94
CA SER A 24 -6.31 -9.26 20.04
C SER A 24 -5.92 -8.59 18.73
N LEU A 25 -5.36 -7.39 18.84
CA LEU A 25 -4.57 -6.74 17.79
C LEU A 25 -3.26 -7.50 17.51
N VAL A 26 -3.19 -8.80 17.86
CA VAL A 26 -2.01 -9.65 17.66
C VAL A 26 -2.27 -10.45 16.38
N PRO A 27 -1.44 -10.26 15.34
CA PRO A 27 -1.61 -10.97 14.09
C PRO A 27 -1.41 -12.47 14.31
N HIS A 28 -2.04 -13.28 13.47
CA HIS A 28 -1.79 -14.71 13.48
C HIS A 28 -0.28 -15.01 13.30
N PRO A 29 0.30 -15.97 14.04
CA PRO A 29 1.72 -16.31 13.91
C PRO A 29 2.17 -16.61 12.47
N GLU A 30 1.30 -17.21 11.66
CA GLU A 30 1.60 -17.47 10.24
C GLU A 30 1.67 -16.20 9.40
N ASN A 31 0.90 -15.15 9.74
CA ASN A 31 1.02 -13.84 9.10
C ASN A 31 2.38 -13.22 9.42
N LEU A 32 2.88 -13.36 10.66
CA LEU A 32 4.21 -12.89 11.05
C LEU A 32 5.33 -13.64 10.32
N VAL A 33 5.20 -14.97 10.18
CA VAL A 33 6.15 -15.79 9.42
C VAL A 33 6.14 -15.39 7.94
N PHE A 34 4.95 -15.24 7.36
CA PHE A 34 4.77 -14.78 5.98
C PHE A 34 5.40 -13.40 5.76
N GLN A 35 5.13 -12.44 6.65
CA GLN A 35 5.70 -11.10 6.59
C GLN A 35 7.22 -11.14 6.66
N THR A 36 7.80 -11.87 7.62
CA THR A 36 9.26 -11.94 7.81
C THR A 36 9.97 -12.53 6.60
N ILE A 37 9.47 -13.64 6.06
CA ILE A 37 10.06 -14.29 4.88
C ILE A 37 9.92 -13.41 3.64
N THR A 38 8.76 -12.76 3.48
CA THR A 38 8.49 -11.90 2.34
C THR A 38 9.28 -10.59 2.42
N GLU A 39 9.45 -10.01 3.61
CA GLU A 39 10.32 -8.85 3.88
C GLU A 39 11.76 -9.17 3.47
N SER A 40 12.26 -10.32 3.92
CA SER A 40 13.60 -10.82 3.55
C SER A 40 13.77 -10.96 2.04
N ARG A 41 12.79 -11.53 1.34
CA ARG A 41 12.82 -11.67 -0.13
C ARG A 41 12.90 -10.32 -0.85
N PHE A 42 12.10 -9.35 -0.43
CA PHE A 42 12.11 -8.03 -1.06
C PHE A 42 13.37 -7.23 -0.72
N LEU A 43 13.86 -7.30 0.52
CA LEU A 43 15.14 -6.69 0.91
C LEU A 43 16.33 -7.30 0.17
N HIS A 44 16.34 -8.62 -0.01
CA HIS A 44 17.36 -9.33 -0.78
C HIS A 44 17.39 -8.83 -2.23
N ARG A 45 16.22 -8.74 -2.87
CA ARG A 45 16.12 -8.22 -4.22
C ARG A 45 16.49 -6.74 -4.31
N LEU A 46 16.05 -5.93 -3.36
CA LEU A 46 16.41 -4.52 -3.26
C LEU A 46 17.94 -4.36 -3.19
N GLY A 47 18.61 -5.15 -2.35
CA GLY A 47 20.07 -5.13 -2.23
C GLY A 47 20.81 -5.58 -3.47
N THR A 48 20.39 -6.70 -4.07
CA THR A 48 21.03 -7.26 -5.28
C THR A 48 20.82 -6.39 -6.53
N LYS A 49 19.79 -5.55 -6.53
CA LYS A 49 19.41 -4.67 -7.65
C LYS A 49 19.47 -3.19 -7.32
N LEU A 50 20.16 -2.81 -6.26
CA LEU A 50 20.08 -1.48 -5.70
C LEU A 50 20.44 -0.37 -6.69
N ALA A 51 21.51 -0.57 -7.47
CA ALA A 51 21.95 0.39 -8.49
C ALA A 51 20.94 0.58 -9.64
N GLU A 52 20.10 -0.42 -9.91
CA GLU A 52 19.03 -0.33 -10.92
C GLU A 52 17.76 0.35 -10.36
N ILE A 53 17.57 0.31 -9.04
CA ILE A 53 16.37 0.80 -8.34
C ILE A 53 16.48 2.27 -7.97
N VAL A 54 17.67 2.78 -7.62
CA VAL A 54 17.85 4.19 -7.22
C VAL A 54 17.87 5.12 -8.44
N SER A 55 17.47 6.38 -8.23
CA SER A 55 17.47 7.40 -9.28
C SER A 55 18.89 7.83 -9.66
N ASN A 56 19.80 7.85 -8.69
CA ASN A 56 21.21 8.18 -8.86
C ASN A 56 22.12 7.12 -8.19
N PRO A 57 22.77 6.24 -8.98
CA PRO A 57 23.67 5.21 -8.45
C PRO A 57 24.92 5.74 -7.74
N ALA A 58 25.28 7.00 -7.95
CA ALA A 58 26.38 7.67 -7.22
C ALA A 58 25.90 8.45 -5.99
N GLY A 59 24.58 8.56 -5.80
CA GLY A 59 23.96 9.37 -4.75
C GLY A 59 23.92 8.70 -3.38
N GLU A 60 23.50 9.47 -2.39
CA GLU A 60 23.41 9.01 -1.00
C GLU A 60 22.22 8.06 -0.76
N ASP A 61 21.14 8.14 -1.55
CA ASP A 61 20.03 7.16 -1.51
C ASP A 61 20.52 5.72 -1.51
N LEU A 62 21.48 5.44 -2.41
CA LEU A 62 22.11 4.14 -2.54
C LEU A 62 22.86 3.76 -1.26
N GLN A 63 23.63 4.69 -0.69
CA GLN A 63 24.47 4.40 0.47
C GLN A 63 23.61 4.12 1.71
N TYR A 64 22.62 4.95 1.99
CA TYR A 64 21.68 4.73 3.10
C TYR A 64 20.95 3.39 2.94
N CYS A 65 20.38 3.12 1.76
CA CYS A 65 19.69 1.87 1.52
C CYS A 65 20.63 0.64 1.61
N ALA A 66 21.85 0.74 1.08
CA ALA A 66 22.84 -0.33 1.14
C ALA A 66 23.21 -0.68 2.59
N HIS A 67 23.38 0.34 3.44
CA HIS A 67 23.62 0.13 4.88
C HIS A 67 22.44 -0.52 5.58
N THR A 68 21.20 -0.11 5.28
CA THR A 68 20.00 -0.76 5.83
C THR A 68 19.92 -2.23 5.43
N VAL A 69 20.15 -2.55 4.15
CA VAL A 69 20.13 -3.93 3.65
C VAL A 69 21.25 -4.77 4.27
N ARG A 70 22.48 -4.24 4.29
CA ARG A 70 23.63 -4.92 4.91
C ARG A 70 23.41 -5.17 6.39
N ARG A 71 22.80 -4.21 7.10
CA ARG A 71 22.41 -4.35 8.51
C ARG A 71 21.34 -5.41 8.70
N TYR A 72 20.38 -5.54 7.78
CA TYR A 72 19.36 -6.60 7.86
C TYR A 72 19.97 -8.00 7.74
N PHE A 73 20.85 -8.21 6.74
CA PHE A 73 21.49 -9.51 6.47
C PHE A 73 22.81 -9.75 7.22
N TRP A 74 23.09 -9.00 8.28
CA TRP A 74 24.41 -8.98 8.92
C TRP A 74 24.90 -10.38 9.34
N ASN A 75 23.99 -11.19 9.91
CA ASN A 75 24.28 -12.56 10.33
C ASN A 75 24.62 -13.45 9.13
N GLU A 76 23.79 -13.40 8.09
CA GLU A 76 23.95 -14.20 6.87
C GLU A 76 25.19 -13.78 6.06
N LEU A 77 25.61 -12.52 6.18
CA LEU A 77 26.85 -11.99 5.62
C LEU A 77 28.09 -12.33 6.46
N GLY A 78 27.93 -13.05 7.59
CA GLY A 78 29.03 -13.46 8.44
C GLY A 78 29.64 -12.35 9.29
N LEU A 79 28.91 -11.25 9.52
CA LEU A 79 29.35 -10.15 10.38
C LEU A 79 29.12 -10.54 11.85
N SER A 80 30.05 -10.16 12.74
CA SER A 80 29.96 -10.50 14.17
C SER A 80 28.91 -9.71 14.94
N GLN A 81 28.50 -8.55 14.42
CA GLN A 81 27.48 -7.69 15.00
C GLN A 81 26.78 -6.89 13.88
N PRO A 82 25.55 -6.42 14.09
CA PRO A 82 24.87 -5.57 13.11
C PRO A 82 25.68 -4.27 12.93
N PRO A 83 26.03 -3.88 11.69
CA PRO A 83 26.64 -2.60 11.39
C PRO A 83 25.85 -1.44 12.03
N GLU A 84 26.57 -0.49 12.62
CA GLU A 84 25.97 0.74 13.12
C GLU A 84 25.25 1.48 11.99
N LEU A 85 24.16 2.17 12.33
CA LEU A 85 23.49 3.01 11.35
C LEU A 85 24.46 4.13 10.95
N PRO A 86 24.45 4.57 9.68
CA PRO A 86 25.40 5.57 9.21
C PRO A 86 25.27 6.93 9.93
N THR A 87 24.13 7.14 10.60
CA THR A 87 23.82 8.32 11.39
C THR A 87 22.61 8.02 12.27
N ASP A 88 22.60 8.59 13.49
CA ASP A 88 21.44 8.58 14.39
C ASP A 88 20.37 9.62 13.96
N VAL A 89 20.69 10.48 12.98
CA VAL A 89 19.84 11.57 12.52
C VAL A 89 19.11 11.16 11.26
N PRO A 90 17.75 11.23 11.23
CA PRO A 90 16.99 10.99 10.01
C PRO A 90 17.48 11.84 8.85
N ARG A 91 17.63 11.23 7.68
CA ARG A 91 18.23 11.86 6.49
C ARG A 91 17.63 13.21 6.11
N PHE A 92 16.32 13.40 6.28
CA PHE A 92 15.64 14.65 5.94
C PHE A 92 16.04 15.83 6.84
N LEU A 93 16.70 15.58 7.97
CA LEU A 93 17.27 16.59 8.86
C LEU A 93 18.75 16.88 8.56
N LEU A 94 19.39 16.11 7.67
CA LEU A 94 20.78 16.31 7.30
C LEU A 94 20.91 17.35 6.19
N HIS A 95 22.07 18.00 6.13
CA HIS A 95 22.39 18.89 5.02
C HIS A 95 22.33 18.15 3.68
N PRO A 96 21.85 18.78 2.59
CA PRO A 96 21.78 18.15 1.27
C PRO A 96 23.13 17.60 0.76
N ASP A 97 24.24 18.23 1.16
CA ASP A 97 25.61 17.85 0.78
C ASP A 97 26.25 16.84 1.75
N HIS A 98 25.51 16.35 2.74
CA HIS A 98 26.01 15.35 3.67
C HIS A 98 26.29 14.04 2.93
N THR A 99 27.51 13.54 3.06
CA THR A 99 27.94 12.27 2.49
C THR A 99 28.36 11.30 3.59
N LEU A 100 27.94 10.04 3.47
CA LEU A 100 28.38 9.01 4.40
C LEU A 100 29.88 8.73 4.25
N GLU A 101 30.58 8.69 5.40
CA GLU A 101 32.03 8.45 5.46
C GLU A 101 32.40 7.05 4.96
N HIS A 102 31.63 6.04 5.38
CA HIS A 102 31.82 4.66 4.97
C HIS A 102 30.88 4.30 3.83
N ARG A 103 31.42 4.19 2.62
CA ARG A 103 30.64 3.81 1.43
C ARG A 103 30.61 2.29 1.25
N VAL A 104 29.44 1.78 0.89
CA VAL A 104 29.23 0.39 0.48
C VAL A 104 29.37 0.29 -1.03
N ASN A 105 30.17 -0.67 -1.50
CA ASN A 105 30.21 -1.03 -2.91
C ASN A 105 28.94 -1.85 -3.25
N ALA A 106 28.07 -1.29 -4.09
CA ALA A 106 26.79 -1.91 -4.43
C ALA A 106 26.95 -3.26 -5.13
N GLN A 107 27.97 -3.41 -5.99
CA GLN A 107 28.21 -4.67 -6.68
C GLN A 107 28.72 -5.74 -5.72
N GLU A 108 29.65 -5.39 -4.83
CA GLU A 108 30.15 -6.31 -3.81
C GLU A 108 29.02 -6.78 -2.87
N LEU A 109 28.16 -5.85 -2.43
CA LEU A 109 26.98 -6.19 -1.63
C LEU A 109 26.05 -7.13 -2.40
N ALA A 110 25.77 -6.84 -3.68
CA ALA A 110 24.94 -7.70 -4.51
C ALA A 110 25.53 -9.11 -4.64
N ASP A 111 26.83 -9.23 -4.90
CA ASP A 111 27.52 -10.52 -5.04
C ASP A 111 27.47 -11.34 -3.74
N GLN A 112 27.62 -10.68 -2.59
CA GLN A 112 27.48 -11.32 -1.28
C GLN A 112 26.05 -11.77 -1.01
N LEU A 113 25.06 -10.92 -1.30
CA LEU A 113 23.64 -11.23 -1.10
C LEU A 113 23.19 -12.40 -1.97
N VAL A 114 23.69 -12.56 -3.19
CA VAL A 114 23.37 -13.71 -4.05
C VAL A 114 23.69 -15.05 -3.37
N GLN A 115 24.65 -15.08 -2.45
CA GLN A 115 25.00 -16.29 -1.68
C GLN A 115 24.12 -16.52 -0.45
N VAL A 116 23.31 -15.53 -0.04
CA VAL A 116 22.43 -15.64 1.12
C VAL A 116 21.24 -16.56 0.79
N PRO A 117 21.03 -17.65 1.55
CA PRO A 117 19.90 -18.55 1.31
C PRO A 117 18.59 -17.87 1.69
N ILE A 118 17.68 -17.75 0.73
CA ILE A 118 16.35 -17.18 0.96
C ILE A 118 15.36 -18.30 1.28
N LYS A 119 14.74 -18.18 2.46
CA LYS A 119 13.76 -19.17 2.94
C LYS A 119 12.50 -19.14 2.09
N GLU A 120 11.86 -20.30 1.99
CA GLU A 120 10.51 -20.43 1.44
C GLU A 120 9.46 -20.41 2.54
N THR A 121 8.29 -19.85 2.22
CA THR A 121 7.15 -19.85 3.14
C THR A 121 6.51 -21.24 3.13
N PRO A 122 6.54 -21.98 4.25
CA PRO A 122 6.11 -23.38 4.26
C PRO A 122 4.58 -23.55 4.28
N VAL A 123 3.81 -22.51 4.63
CA VAL A 123 2.35 -22.60 4.84
C VAL A 123 1.64 -21.37 4.26
N PRO A 124 0.48 -21.53 3.59
CA PRO A 124 -0.35 -20.40 3.17
C PRO A 124 -1.00 -19.73 4.39
N CYS A 125 -0.60 -18.50 4.71
CA CYS A 125 -1.27 -17.70 5.73
C CYS A 125 -2.61 -17.12 5.21
N ILE A 126 -3.44 -16.59 6.11
CA ILE A 126 -4.75 -16.00 5.74
C ILE A 126 -4.61 -14.86 4.74
N VAL A 127 -3.55 -14.04 4.87
CA VAL A 127 -3.31 -12.90 3.98
C VAL A 127 -2.97 -13.36 2.57
N ALA A 128 -2.02 -14.30 2.43
CA ALA A 128 -1.65 -14.85 1.14
C ALA A 128 -2.85 -15.54 0.46
N SER A 129 -3.62 -16.30 1.24
CA SER A 129 -4.84 -16.96 0.75
C SER A 129 -5.89 -15.96 0.28
N LYS A 130 -6.05 -14.84 1.00
CA LYS A 130 -7.02 -13.80 0.65
C LYS A 130 -6.58 -12.97 -0.54
N LEU A 131 -5.29 -12.65 -0.68
CA LEU A 131 -4.75 -12.02 -1.89
C LEU A 131 -4.99 -12.91 -3.12
N ALA A 132 -4.75 -14.22 -3.01
CA ALA A 132 -5.04 -15.18 -4.08
C ALA A 132 -6.55 -15.28 -4.40
N LEU A 133 -7.41 -15.14 -3.38
CA LEU A 133 -8.86 -15.10 -3.58
C LEU A 133 -9.30 -13.80 -4.28
N LEU A 134 -8.81 -12.65 -3.82
CA LEU A 134 -9.08 -11.34 -4.43
C LEU A 134 -8.60 -11.30 -5.87
N GLN A 135 -7.46 -11.93 -6.17
CA GLN A 135 -6.98 -12.08 -7.54
C GLN A 135 -8.04 -12.69 -8.45
N LYS A 136 -8.66 -13.79 -8.01
CA LYS A 136 -9.69 -14.50 -8.77
C LYS A 136 -11.00 -13.72 -8.82
N LEU A 137 -11.44 -13.15 -7.70
CA LEU A 137 -12.73 -12.45 -7.63
C LEU A 137 -12.73 -11.14 -8.41
N LEU A 138 -11.58 -10.46 -8.48
CA LEU A 138 -11.45 -9.12 -9.06
C LEU A 138 -10.61 -9.11 -10.35
N ASN A 139 -10.25 -10.28 -10.88
CA ASN A 139 -9.39 -10.45 -12.05
C ASN A 139 -8.10 -9.60 -11.99
N LEU A 140 -7.47 -9.54 -10.81
CA LEU A 140 -6.22 -8.79 -10.65
C LEU A 140 -5.08 -9.55 -11.34
N SER A 141 -4.14 -8.81 -11.93
CA SER A 141 -2.94 -9.41 -12.53
C SER A 141 -2.00 -9.98 -11.45
N ASP A 142 -1.13 -10.91 -11.84
CA ASP A 142 -0.07 -11.40 -10.94
C ASP A 142 0.80 -10.27 -10.41
N THR A 143 1.09 -9.26 -11.25
CA THR A 143 1.85 -8.06 -10.85
C THR A 143 1.11 -7.25 -9.79
N ALA A 144 -0.22 -7.13 -9.88
CA ALA A 144 -1.01 -6.47 -8.83
C ALA A 144 -0.94 -7.23 -7.51
N ILE A 145 -0.97 -8.57 -7.54
CA ILE A 145 -0.86 -9.39 -6.33
C ILE A 145 0.53 -9.30 -5.70
N GLN A 146 1.60 -9.31 -6.51
CA GLN A 146 2.96 -9.10 -6.01
C GLN A 146 3.13 -7.71 -5.40
N TYR A 147 2.56 -6.69 -6.05
CA TYR A 147 2.52 -5.32 -5.55
C TYR A 147 1.81 -5.23 -4.19
N LEU A 148 0.59 -5.77 -4.08
CA LEU A 148 -0.18 -5.76 -2.83
C LEU A 148 0.49 -6.59 -1.72
N THR A 149 1.19 -7.66 -2.09
CA THR A 149 1.98 -8.47 -1.15
C THR A 149 3.13 -7.67 -0.55
N LEU A 150 3.90 -6.96 -1.38
CA LEU A 150 4.96 -6.06 -0.92
C LEU A 150 4.39 -4.93 -0.05
N ALA A 151 3.33 -4.29 -0.53
CA ALA A 151 2.68 -3.20 0.18
C ALA A 151 2.15 -3.63 1.55
N TYR A 152 1.58 -4.82 1.67
CA TYR A 152 1.16 -5.39 2.95
C TYR A 152 2.33 -5.57 3.91
N VAL A 153 3.44 -6.17 3.45
CA VAL A 153 4.61 -6.39 4.30
C VAL A 153 5.26 -5.09 4.77
N HIS A 154 5.23 -4.05 3.95
CA HIS A 154 5.66 -2.71 4.35
C HIS A 154 4.71 -2.11 5.40
N CYS A 155 3.40 -2.21 5.20
CA CYS A 155 2.41 -1.56 6.06
C CYS A 155 2.16 -2.28 7.38
N SER A 156 2.32 -3.60 7.47
CA SER A 156 2.07 -4.35 8.70
C SER A 156 3.13 -4.06 9.77
N ILE A 157 2.71 -3.43 10.88
CA ILE A 157 3.56 -3.03 12.03
C ILE A 157 3.50 -4.05 13.18
N HIS A 158 2.95 -5.24 12.94
CA HIS A 158 2.49 -6.11 14.03
C HIS A 158 3.56 -6.87 14.83
N SER A 159 4.79 -6.40 14.86
CA SER A 159 5.82 -7.01 15.69
C SER A 159 5.96 -6.23 16.99
N LEU A 160 5.37 -6.76 18.07
CA LEU A 160 5.64 -6.38 19.47
C LEU A 160 7.13 -6.47 19.85
N THR A 161 8.00 -6.95 18.95
CA THR A 161 9.45 -7.08 19.11
C THR A 161 10.27 -6.24 18.12
N LYS A 162 9.64 -5.44 17.24
CA LYS A 162 10.36 -4.49 16.39
C LYS A 162 10.14 -3.08 16.94
N ASP A 163 11.21 -2.50 17.50
CA ASP A 163 11.37 -1.04 17.54
C ASP A 163 10.97 -0.48 16.18
N GLU A 164 9.84 0.22 16.06
CA GLU A 164 9.31 1.12 15.02
C GLU A 164 9.86 1.11 13.56
N SER A 165 10.57 0.07 13.11
CA SER A 165 11.50 0.10 11.99
C SER A 165 11.58 -1.26 11.29
N SER A 166 10.52 -1.64 10.56
CA SER A 166 10.71 -2.63 9.48
C SER A 166 11.87 -2.16 8.60
N SER A 167 12.89 -3.01 8.42
CA SER A 167 14.08 -2.64 7.65
C SER A 167 13.74 -2.36 6.20
N LEU A 168 12.71 -3.01 5.65
CA LEU A 168 12.18 -2.71 4.33
C LEU A 168 11.57 -1.30 4.26
N LYS A 169 10.72 -0.94 5.23
CA LYS A 169 10.13 0.40 5.31
C LYS A 169 11.18 1.50 5.38
N VAL A 170 12.24 1.29 6.17
CA VAL A 170 13.38 2.21 6.27
C VAL A 170 14.17 2.29 4.96
N ALA A 171 14.51 1.14 4.37
CA ALA A 171 15.26 1.08 3.12
C ALA A 171 14.52 1.80 1.97
N LEU A 172 13.21 1.56 1.82
CA LEU A 172 12.39 2.23 0.81
C LEU A 172 12.23 3.74 1.05
N ALA A 173 12.27 4.19 2.32
CA ALA A 173 12.22 5.61 2.66
C ALA A 173 13.50 6.37 2.27
N HIS A 174 14.62 5.66 2.12
CA HIS A 174 15.88 6.27 1.67
C HIS A 174 15.91 6.53 0.16
N ILE A 175 15.02 5.93 -0.62
CA ILE A 175 15.03 6.00 -2.09
C ILE A 175 14.00 7.04 -2.55
N GLY A 176 14.49 8.22 -2.90
CA GLY A 176 13.70 9.31 -3.45
C GLY A 176 13.23 9.03 -4.88
N LEU A 177 12.00 9.44 -5.19
CA LEU A 177 11.45 9.36 -6.53
C LEU A 177 11.81 10.60 -7.35
N ALA A 178 12.45 10.40 -8.50
CA ALA A 178 12.69 11.48 -9.46
C ALA A 178 11.44 11.81 -10.29
N ASP A 179 10.78 10.79 -10.83
CA ASP A 179 9.58 10.91 -11.66
C ASP A 179 8.81 9.57 -11.71
N ASP A 180 7.70 9.55 -12.45
CA ASP A 180 6.87 8.36 -12.67
C ASP A 180 7.58 7.26 -13.46
N ALA A 181 8.52 7.62 -14.32
CA ALA A 181 9.29 6.65 -15.09
C ALA A 181 10.27 5.91 -14.18
N HIS A 182 10.92 6.62 -13.26
CA HIS A 182 11.76 6.07 -12.21
C HIS A 182 10.94 5.17 -11.28
N ARG A 183 9.78 5.62 -10.79
CA ARG A 183 8.86 4.79 -10.00
C ARG A 183 8.57 3.47 -10.71
N ASN A 184 8.14 3.52 -11.98
CA ASN A 184 7.74 2.32 -12.71
C ASN A 184 8.93 1.35 -12.92
N ARG A 185 10.13 1.85 -13.22
CA ARG A 185 11.33 1.02 -13.35
C ARG A 185 11.72 0.38 -12.02
N ALA A 186 11.78 1.17 -10.95
CA ALA A 186 12.13 0.69 -9.61
C ALA A 186 11.16 -0.40 -9.12
N VAL A 187 9.86 -0.18 -9.28
CA VAL A 187 8.82 -1.16 -8.91
C VAL A 187 8.90 -2.41 -9.80
N SER A 188 9.14 -2.28 -11.11
CA SER A 188 9.33 -3.41 -12.03
C SER A 188 10.50 -4.29 -11.61
N VAL A 189 11.64 -3.69 -11.26
CA VAL A 189 12.81 -4.43 -10.77
C VAL A 189 12.53 -5.09 -9.42
N LEU A 190 11.91 -4.37 -8.47
CA LEU A 190 11.62 -4.88 -7.13
C LEU A 190 10.58 -6.02 -7.14
N LEU A 191 9.57 -5.95 -8.00
CA LEU A 191 8.60 -7.03 -8.16
C LEU A 191 9.13 -8.16 -9.04
N ASN A 192 10.17 -7.91 -9.84
CA ASN A 192 10.59 -8.79 -10.95
C ASN A 192 9.43 -9.05 -11.91
N ALA A 193 8.78 -7.96 -12.33
CA ALA A 193 7.62 -7.97 -13.21
C ALA A 193 7.88 -7.12 -14.46
N PRO A 194 7.23 -7.40 -15.60
CA PRO A 194 7.36 -6.59 -16.80
C PRO A 194 7.00 -5.12 -16.55
N LEU A 195 7.80 -4.20 -17.12
CA LEU A 195 7.58 -2.76 -16.96
C LEU A 195 6.19 -2.33 -17.44
N ALA A 196 5.68 -2.94 -18.51
CA ALA A 196 4.35 -2.65 -19.04
C ALA A 196 3.23 -2.99 -18.06
N ASP A 197 3.34 -4.11 -17.34
CA ASP A 197 2.35 -4.52 -16.34
C ASP A 197 2.37 -3.59 -15.13
N VAL A 198 3.56 -3.15 -14.72
CA VAL A 198 3.71 -2.15 -13.65
C VAL A 198 3.15 -0.79 -14.09
N GLN A 199 3.41 -0.36 -15.32
CA GLN A 199 2.82 0.86 -15.87
C GLN A 199 1.28 0.79 -15.85
N ALA A 200 0.70 -0.37 -16.16
CA ALA A 200 -0.75 -0.56 -16.11
C ALA A 200 -1.33 -0.44 -14.70
N LEU A 201 -0.61 -0.85 -13.64
CA LEU A 201 -1.06 -0.65 -12.25
C LEU A 201 -1.25 0.82 -11.89
N PHE A 202 -0.36 1.68 -12.40
CA PHE A 202 -0.31 3.11 -12.09
C PHE A 202 -1.06 3.98 -13.10
N ALA A 203 -1.56 3.41 -14.20
CA ALA A 203 -2.32 4.15 -15.21
C ALA A 203 -3.66 4.63 -14.63
N SER A 204 -4.02 5.88 -14.94
CA SER A 204 -5.29 6.44 -14.54
C SER A 204 -6.40 6.13 -15.56
N PRO A 205 -7.62 5.76 -15.12
CA PRO A 205 -8.04 5.50 -13.74
C PRO A 205 -7.46 4.20 -13.15
N SER A 206 -6.81 4.27 -11.99
CA SER A 206 -6.22 3.08 -11.35
C SER A 206 -7.27 2.32 -10.53
N ILE A 207 -7.42 1.02 -10.81
CA ILE A 207 -8.33 0.13 -10.06
C ILE A 207 -7.93 0.04 -8.59
N LEU A 208 -6.62 -0.07 -8.28
CA LEU A 208 -6.16 -0.27 -6.89
C LEU A 208 -6.42 0.95 -6.00
N VAL A 209 -6.26 2.17 -6.55
CA VAL A 209 -6.59 3.41 -5.85
C VAL A 209 -8.10 3.60 -5.75
N SER A 210 -8.84 3.28 -6.81
CA SER A 210 -10.30 3.43 -6.84
C SER A 210 -11.01 2.45 -5.92
N LEU A 211 -10.48 1.23 -5.77
CA LEU A 211 -10.90 0.25 -4.77
C LEU A 211 -10.46 0.59 -3.34
N ARG A 212 -9.63 1.63 -3.19
CA ARG A 212 -9.06 2.06 -1.90
C ARG A 212 -8.22 0.97 -1.23
N PHE A 213 -7.54 0.16 -2.04
CA PHE A 213 -6.51 -0.74 -1.50
C PHE A 213 -5.23 0.03 -1.19
N VAL A 214 -4.94 1.04 -2.02
CA VAL A 214 -3.78 1.93 -1.88
C VAL A 214 -4.26 3.28 -1.35
N ASP A 215 -3.49 3.84 -0.41
CA ASP A 215 -3.81 5.15 0.14
C ASP A 215 -3.63 6.25 -0.92
N ALA A 216 -4.68 7.06 -1.12
CA ALA A 216 -4.69 8.09 -2.15
C ALA A 216 -3.75 9.26 -1.82
N ALA A 217 -3.55 9.58 -0.54
CA ALA A 217 -2.67 10.68 -0.14
C ALA A 217 -1.21 10.32 -0.43
N ALA A 218 -0.75 9.18 0.08
CA ALA A 218 0.57 8.63 -0.18
C ALA A 218 0.80 8.42 -1.69
N PHE A 219 -0.19 7.90 -2.41
CA PHE A 219 -0.09 7.73 -3.86
C PHE A 219 0.13 9.06 -4.57
N ASN A 220 -0.72 10.06 -4.32
CA ASN A 220 -0.68 11.33 -5.05
C ASN A 220 0.47 12.25 -4.61
N GLN A 221 0.94 12.12 -3.36
CA GLN A 221 1.99 12.95 -2.76
C GLN A 221 3.32 12.22 -2.56
N ARG A 222 3.49 11.06 -3.22
CA ARG A 222 4.69 10.21 -3.10
C ARG A 222 5.99 10.98 -3.30
N ARG A 223 6.93 10.81 -2.37
CA ARG A 223 8.28 11.38 -2.44
C ARG A 223 9.36 10.31 -2.50
N THR A 224 9.06 9.14 -1.93
CA THR A 224 9.98 8.02 -1.81
C THR A 224 9.33 6.73 -2.29
N LEU A 225 10.12 5.67 -2.49
CA LEU A 225 9.55 4.35 -2.78
C LEU A 225 8.69 3.83 -1.64
N ARG A 226 8.90 4.27 -0.39
CA ARG A 226 8.02 3.93 0.73
C ARG A 226 6.59 4.36 0.44
N ASP A 227 6.38 5.58 -0.06
CA ASP A 227 5.04 6.15 -0.26
C ASP A 227 4.27 5.44 -1.38
N VAL A 228 4.98 4.76 -2.29
CA VAL A 228 4.38 3.98 -3.38
C VAL A 228 3.61 2.78 -2.86
N PHE A 229 4.02 2.20 -1.72
CA PHE A 229 3.54 0.91 -1.23
C PHE A 229 2.67 1.05 0.02
N VAL A 230 2.02 2.20 0.21
CA VAL A 230 1.13 2.46 1.35
C VAL A 230 -0.27 1.92 1.03
N LEU A 231 -0.73 0.98 1.83
CA LEU A 231 -2.11 0.50 1.83
C LEU A 231 -2.98 1.32 2.78
N THR A 232 -4.29 1.30 2.57
CA THR A 232 -5.24 1.81 3.55
C THR A 232 -5.34 0.86 4.75
N ASP A 233 -5.62 1.40 5.93
CA ASP A 233 -5.81 0.60 7.14
C ASP A 233 -7.00 -0.35 7.01
N GLU A 234 -8.05 0.07 6.28
CA GLU A 234 -9.21 -0.76 5.99
C GLU A 234 -8.84 -1.94 5.10
N PHE A 235 -7.97 -1.76 4.10
CA PHE A 235 -7.54 -2.87 3.27
C PHE A 235 -6.62 -3.83 4.03
N VAL A 236 -5.74 -3.33 4.90
CA VAL A 236 -4.93 -4.19 5.80
C VAL A 236 -5.85 -4.98 6.74
N THR A 237 -6.83 -4.31 7.34
CA THR A 237 -7.84 -4.94 8.21
C THR A 237 -8.63 -5.99 7.45
N LEU A 238 -9.05 -5.70 6.21
CA LEU A 238 -9.71 -6.64 5.32
C LEU A 238 -8.80 -7.84 5.01
N LEU A 239 -7.48 -7.64 4.84
CA LEU A 239 -6.51 -8.70 4.60
C LEU A 239 -6.31 -9.64 5.80
N GLU A 240 -6.49 -9.14 7.01
CA GLU A 240 -6.30 -9.89 8.25
C GLU A 240 -7.61 -10.48 8.79
N THR A 241 -8.75 -9.86 8.51
CA THR A 241 -10.07 -10.28 9.02
C THR A 241 -10.58 -11.59 8.40
N PRO A 242 -10.95 -12.60 9.18
CA PRO A 242 -11.56 -13.81 8.63
C PRO A 242 -13.00 -13.54 8.15
N TYR A 243 -13.28 -13.82 6.87
CA TYR A 243 -14.63 -13.72 6.30
C TYR A 243 -15.24 -15.11 6.11
N ARG A 244 -16.54 -15.22 6.40
CA ARG A 244 -17.30 -16.49 6.32
C ARG A 244 -17.77 -16.83 4.89
N SER A 245 -17.65 -15.91 3.92
CA SER A 245 -18.02 -16.14 2.51
C SER A 245 -17.35 -15.16 1.55
N HIS A 246 -17.32 -15.48 0.25
CA HIS A 246 -16.86 -14.55 -0.79
C HIS A 246 -17.70 -13.27 -0.85
N GLN A 247 -19.02 -13.40 -0.63
CA GLN A 247 -19.92 -12.24 -0.60
C GLN A 247 -19.62 -11.32 0.59
N ALA A 248 -19.30 -11.89 1.76
CA ALA A 248 -18.91 -11.11 2.93
C ALA A 248 -17.59 -10.37 2.69
N LEU A 249 -16.62 -11.00 2.02
CA LEU A 249 -15.37 -10.34 1.62
C LEU A 249 -15.62 -9.17 0.67
N LEU A 250 -16.44 -9.36 -0.37
CA LEU A 250 -16.77 -8.30 -1.33
C LEU A 250 -17.58 -7.16 -0.67
N ALA A 251 -18.46 -7.50 0.26
CA ALA A 251 -19.16 -6.51 1.07
C ALA A 251 -18.18 -5.72 1.96
N GLY A 252 -17.19 -6.39 2.55
CA GLY A 252 -16.10 -5.76 3.32
C GLY A 252 -15.29 -4.77 2.49
N ILE A 253 -15.07 -5.03 1.19
CA ILE A 253 -14.46 -4.03 0.31
C ILE A 253 -15.37 -2.80 0.20
N LEU A 254 -16.68 -2.95 0.16
CA LEU A 254 -17.62 -1.83 0.01
C LEU A 254 -18.02 -1.18 1.33
N GLU A 255 -17.47 -1.61 2.48
CA GLU A 255 -17.74 -0.96 3.74
C GLU A 255 -17.29 0.52 3.67
N PRO A 256 -18.13 1.47 4.14
CA PRO A 256 -17.77 2.88 4.18
C PRO A 256 -16.53 3.08 5.04
N GLU A 257 -15.54 3.78 4.49
CA GLU A 257 -14.32 4.14 5.21
C GLU A 257 -14.57 5.27 6.20
N GLN A 258 -13.91 5.19 7.36
CA GLN A 258 -13.85 6.28 8.32
C GLN A 258 -12.72 7.20 7.92
N ASP A 259 -13.01 8.19 7.07
CA ASP A 259 -12.06 9.27 6.80
C ASP A 259 -11.92 10.11 8.08
N LEU A 260 -10.85 9.89 8.84
CA LEU A 260 -10.57 10.65 10.06
C LEU A 260 -10.53 12.17 9.79
N ASP A 261 -10.12 12.55 8.57
CA ASP A 261 -10.11 13.95 8.10
C ASP A 261 -11.53 14.55 7.93
N LEU A 262 -12.59 13.74 7.94
CA LEU A 262 -13.99 14.18 7.94
C LEU A 262 -14.60 14.26 9.36
N ILE A 263 -13.89 13.79 10.38
CA ILE A 263 -14.39 13.80 11.76
C ILE A 263 -14.10 15.18 12.36
N ASP A 264 -15.16 15.97 12.59
CA ASP A 264 -15.06 17.14 13.48
C ASP A 264 -14.97 16.65 14.92
N ASP A 265 -13.73 16.40 15.36
CA ASP A 265 -13.44 16.05 16.75
C ASP A 265 -13.46 17.27 17.69
N GLY A 266 -13.72 18.49 17.16
CA GLY A 266 -13.71 19.75 17.90
C GLY A 266 -12.33 20.19 18.39
N THR A 267 -11.27 19.45 18.07
CA THR A 267 -9.90 19.66 18.54
C THR A 267 -8.91 19.94 17.42
N THR A 268 -9.13 19.38 16.23
CA THR A 268 -8.29 19.59 15.05
C THR A 268 -8.78 20.80 14.26
N PRO A 269 -8.01 21.90 14.16
CA PRO A 269 -8.44 23.09 13.43
C PRO A 269 -8.62 22.77 11.93
N LEU A 270 -9.70 23.26 11.30
CA LEU A 270 -9.91 23.12 9.85
C LEU A 270 -8.73 23.59 9.00
N GLY A 271 -7.96 24.57 9.49
CA GLY A 271 -6.73 25.04 8.84
C GLY A 271 -5.68 23.95 8.64
N TYR A 272 -5.67 22.90 9.50
CA TYR A 272 -4.75 21.77 9.38
C TYR A 272 -4.94 21.00 8.08
N LEU A 273 -6.17 20.91 7.54
CA LEU A 273 -6.43 20.26 6.24
C LEU A 273 -5.58 20.88 5.12
N TYR A 274 -5.38 22.20 5.16
CA TYR A 274 -4.58 22.92 4.16
C TYR A 274 -3.07 22.73 4.34
N GLU A 275 -2.62 22.21 5.48
CA GLU A 275 -1.22 21.86 5.73
C GLU A 275 -0.87 20.47 5.17
N VAL A 276 -1.83 19.55 5.17
CA VAL A 276 -1.60 18.13 4.80
C VAL A 276 -2.18 17.71 3.45
N LEU A 277 -3.16 18.45 2.92
CA LEU A 277 -3.83 18.12 1.66
C LEU A 277 -3.62 19.22 0.60
N PRO A 278 -3.66 18.87 -0.70
CA PRO A 278 -3.77 19.87 -1.76
C PRO A 278 -5.00 20.75 -1.56
N LYS A 279 -4.88 22.02 -1.90
CA LYS A 279 -5.90 23.05 -1.66
C LYS A 279 -7.31 22.61 -2.06
N GLU A 280 -7.52 22.12 -3.28
CA GLU A 280 -8.86 21.75 -3.76
C GLU A 280 -9.44 20.52 -3.05
N ILE A 281 -8.59 19.66 -2.49
CA ILE A 281 -9.02 18.53 -1.65
C ILE A 281 -9.36 19.03 -0.25
N ALA A 282 -8.51 19.88 0.34
CA ALA A 282 -8.78 20.52 1.63
C ALA A 282 -10.11 21.31 1.60
N GLU A 283 -10.36 22.09 0.55
CA GLU A 283 -11.63 22.81 0.36
C GLU A 283 -12.83 21.86 0.24
N ALA A 284 -12.66 20.70 -0.38
CA ALA A 284 -13.72 19.70 -0.51
C ALA A 284 -14.08 19.05 0.84
N TYR A 285 -13.07 18.70 1.64
CA TYR A 285 -13.24 18.16 2.99
C TYR A 285 -13.80 19.23 3.94
N GLU A 286 -13.32 20.47 3.87
CA GLU A 286 -13.91 21.61 4.61
C GLU A 286 -15.40 21.77 4.28
N CYS A 287 -15.77 21.65 2.99
CA CYS A 287 -17.18 21.70 2.61
C CYS A 287 -17.99 20.57 3.27
N ALA A 288 -17.46 19.35 3.32
CA ALA A 288 -18.14 18.24 3.98
C ALA A 288 -18.30 18.47 5.50
N VAL A 289 -17.22 18.87 6.19
CA VAL A 289 -17.23 19.13 7.64
C VAL A 289 -18.20 20.27 8.00
N LEU A 290 -18.29 21.31 7.17
CA LEU A 290 -19.17 22.46 7.38
C LEU A 290 -20.58 22.31 6.79
N ASP A 291 -20.94 21.11 6.30
CA ASP A 291 -22.22 20.83 5.62
C ASP A 291 -22.54 21.82 4.49
N ARG A 292 -21.52 22.12 3.67
CA ARG A 292 -21.60 23.01 2.50
C ARG A 292 -21.61 22.19 1.20
N PRO A 293 -22.35 22.66 0.19
CA PRO A 293 -22.41 21.97 -1.09
C PRO A 293 -21.06 21.96 -1.81
N LEU A 294 -20.66 20.80 -2.34
CA LEU A 294 -19.48 20.68 -3.20
C LEU A 294 -19.69 21.45 -4.52
N LYS A 295 -18.64 22.15 -4.96
CA LYS A 295 -18.57 22.78 -6.28
C LYS A 295 -18.00 21.78 -7.30
N SER A 296 -18.23 22.05 -8.58
CA SER A 296 -17.72 21.19 -9.66
C SER A 296 -16.19 21.03 -9.67
N ILE A 297 -15.46 22.05 -9.20
CA ILE A 297 -14.00 21.98 -9.02
C ILE A 297 -13.60 21.02 -7.90
N HIS A 298 -14.35 20.99 -6.78
CA HIS A 298 -14.11 20.04 -5.68
C HIS A 298 -14.37 18.61 -6.16
N ILE A 299 -15.47 18.39 -6.89
CA ILE A 299 -15.83 17.08 -7.45
C ILE A 299 -14.75 16.59 -8.43
N GLN A 300 -14.27 17.47 -9.32
CA GLN A 300 -13.18 17.15 -10.24
C GLN A 300 -11.89 16.77 -9.50
N ALA A 301 -11.55 17.50 -8.43
CA ALA A 301 -10.38 17.23 -7.62
C ALA A 301 -10.49 15.88 -6.91
N LEU A 302 -11.63 15.59 -6.27
CA LEU A 302 -11.89 14.31 -5.60
C LEU A 302 -11.89 13.13 -6.58
N VAL A 303 -12.49 13.28 -7.77
CA VAL A 303 -12.40 12.24 -8.81
C VAL A 303 -10.95 11.99 -9.16
N SER A 304 -10.17 13.04 -9.44
CA SER A 304 -8.73 12.90 -9.72
C SER A 304 -7.99 12.24 -8.55
N TRP A 305 -8.35 12.54 -7.32
CA TRP A 305 -7.71 12.02 -6.11
C TRP A 305 -7.89 10.51 -5.96
N TYR A 306 -9.14 10.05 -6.03
CA TYR A 306 -9.50 8.64 -5.82
C TYR A 306 -9.28 7.74 -7.04
N THR A 307 -8.80 8.28 -8.16
CA THR A 307 -8.59 7.51 -9.41
C THR A 307 -7.17 7.62 -9.96
N ALA A 308 -6.21 8.00 -9.12
CA ALA A 308 -4.79 8.13 -9.49
C ALA A 308 -4.51 9.20 -10.57
N GLY A 309 -5.23 10.32 -10.53
CA GLY A 309 -4.97 11.47 -11.40
C GLY A 309 -5.84 11.54 -12.67
N TYR A 310 -6.92 10.78 -12.77
CA TYR A 310 -7.84 10.90 -13.90
C TYR A 310 -8.59 12.25 -13.84
N ARG A 311 -8.53 13.03 -14.92
CA ARG A 311 -9.08 14.39 -14.95
C ARG A 311 -9.99 14.60 -16.16
N MET A 312 -11.17 15.15 -15.90
CA MET A 312 -12.02 15.82 -16.88
C MET A 312 -12.11 17.31 -16.55
N LEU A 313 -12.62 18.11 -17.49
CA LEU A 313 -12.89 19.53 -17.23
C LEU A 313 -13.95 19.67 -16.11
N PRO A 314 -13.83 20.64 -15.19
CA PRO A 314 -14.80 20.85 -14.12
C PRO A 314 -16.25 21.00 -14.62
N SER A 315 -16.46 21.54 -15.83
CA SER A 315 -17.78 21.68 -16.45
C SER A 315 -18.54 20.35 -16.63
N PHE A 316 -17.84 19.22 -16.74
CA PHE A 316 -18.47 17.90 -16.80
C PHE A 316 -19.17 17.51 -15.49
N TYR A 317 -18.74 18.10 -14.37
CA TYR A 317 -19.27 17.83 -13.04
C TYR A 317 -20.23 18.92 -12.55
N SER A 318 -20.49 19.96 -13.36
CA SER A 318 -21.43 21.02 -13.01
C SER A 318 -22.82 20.50 -12.62
N PRO A 319 -23.41 19.48 -13.28
CA PRO A 319 -24.70 18.93 -12.86
C PRO A 319 -24.68 18.20 -11.51
N LEU A 320 -23.51 17.79 -11.02
CA LEU A 320 -23.35 17.11 -9.73
C LEU A 320 -23.10 18.10 -8.58
N ALA A 321 -22.74 19.35 -8.89
CA ALA A 321 -22.42 20.35 -7.88
C ALA A 321 -23.63 20.62 -6.97
N GLY A 322 -23.42 20.50 -5.66
CA GLY A 322 -24.47 20.60 -4.64
C GLY A 322 -25.40 19.39 -4.53
N HIS A 323 -25.18 18.34 -5.32
CA HIS A 323 -26.03 17.13 -5.35
C HIS A 323 -25.30 15.84 -4.95
N ILE A 324 -23.99 15.92 -4.67
CA ILE A 324 -23.18 14.77 -4.25
C ILE A 324 -22.28 15.18 -3.08
N THR A 325 -22.12 14.29 -2.10
CA THR A 325 -21.19 14.46 -0.97
C THR A 325 -19.83 13.83 -1.28
N VAL A 326 -18.85 14.04 -0.40
CA VAL A 326 -17.51 13.43 -0.52
C VAL A 326 -17.62 11.91 -0.43
N GLU A 327 -18.37 11.41 0.55
CA GLU A 327 -18.59 9.99 0.82
C GLU A 327 -19.34 9.33 -0.34
N ALA A 328 -20.44 9.95 -0.81
CA ALA A 328 -21.21 9.42 -1.93
C ALA A 328 -20.37 9.30 -3.21
N LEU A 329 -19.51 10.30 -3.49
CA LEU A 329 -18.57 10.28 -4.60
C LEU A 329 -17.54 9.15 -4.47
N ARG A 330 -16.90 9.05 -3.29
CA ARG A 330 -15.90 8.02 -2.98
C ARG A 330 -16.49 6.62 -3.13
N ASP A 331 -17.64 6.38 -2.51
CA ASP A 331 -18.31 5.08 -2.51
C ASP A 331 -18.81 4.70 -3.92
N ALA A 332 -19.25 5.67 -4.72
CA ALA A 332 -19.62 5.44 -6.12
C ALA A 332 -18.42 5.01 -6.97
N ILE A 333 -17.25 5.66 -6.80
CA ILE A 333 -16.00 5.28 -7.47
C ILE A 333 -15.58 3.86 -7.05
N LYS A 334 -15.60 3.57 -5.76
CA LYS A 334 -15.23 2.26 -5.21
C LYS A 334 -16.13 1.15 -5.75
N ARG A 335 -17.45 1.37 -5.77
CA ARG A 335 -18.43 0.42 -6.30
C ARG A 335 -18.23 0.14 -7.78
N VAL A 336 -18.08 1.17 -8.62
CA VAL A 336 -17.89 0.95 -10.05
C VAL A 336 -16.54 0.31 -10.38
N ALA A 337 -15.49 0.62 -9.61
CA ALA A 337 -14.20 -0.04 -9.73
C ALA A 337 -14.30 -1.54 -9.40
N LEU A 338 -15.04 -1.89 -8.35
CA LEU A 338 -15.31 -3.28 -8.00
C LEU A 338 -16.06 -4.02 -9.11
N GLU A 339 -17.15 -3.44 -9.62
CA GLU A 339 -17.93 -4.01 -10.71
C GLU A 339 -17.08 -4.24 -11.97
N CYS A 340 -16.26 -3.25 -12.36
CA CYS A 340 -15.36 -3.37 -13.51
C CYS A 340 -14.33 -4.49 -13.31
N ALA A 341 -13.72 -4.55 -12.12
CA ALA A 341 -12.72 -5.56 -11.78
C ALA A 341 -13.33 -6.99 -11.82
N GLN A 342 -14.53 -7.18 -11.24
CA GLN A 342 -15.22 -8.48 -11.23
C GLN A 342 -15.51 -9.03 -12.63
N ILE A 343 -15.75 -8.15 -13.62
CA ILE A 343 -16.02 -8.55 -15.01
C ILE A 343 -14.78 -8.45 -15.93
N ASN A 344 -13.59 -8.28 -15.36
CA ASN A 344 -12.32 -8.13 -16.06
C ASN A 344 -12.35 -7.02 -17.13
N LYS A 345 -12.88 -5.85 -16.78
CA LYS A 345 -12.89 -4.66 -17.64
C LYS A 345 -12.12 -3.52 -17.00
N PRO A 346 -11.45 -2.68 -17.83
CA PRO A 346 -10.81 -1.49 -17.32
C PRO A 346 -11.86 -0.51 -16.76
N LEU A 347 -11.47 0.23 -15.72
CA LEU A 347 -12.27 1.33 -15.20
C LEU A 347 -12.25 2.49 -16.20
N THR A 348 -13.34 2.69 -16.93
CA THR A 348 -13.43 3.72 -17.97
C THR A 348 -14.04 5.01 -17.46
N SER A 349 -13.72 6.12 -18.14
CA SER A 349 -14.36 7.43 -17.97
C SER A 349 -15.88 7.36 -17.94
N HIS A 350 -16.46 6.59 -18.88
CA HIS A 350 -17.91 6.46 -18.99
C HIS A 350 -18.51 5.75 -17.78
N ALA A 351 -17.88 4.67 -17.32
CA ALA A 351 -18.31 3.95 -16.13
C ALA A 351 -18.26 4.83 -14.88
N LEU A 352 -17.15 5.55 -14.68
CA LEU A 352 -16.98 6.51 -13.58
C LEU A 352 -18.08 7.58 -13.59
N VAL A 353 -18.26 8.28 -14.70
CA VAL A 353 -19.25 9.36 -14.79
C VAL A 353 -20.67 8.81 -14.57
N LYS A 354 -21.01 7.67 -15.17
CA LYS A 354 -22.33 7.04 -14.97
C LYS A 354 -22.59 6.73 -13.49
N ALA A 355 -21.59 6.20 -12.78
CA ALA A 355 -21.72 5.88 -11.36
C ALA A 355 -21.91 7.15 -10.51
N LEU A 356 -21.16 8.21 -10.80
CA LEU A 356 -21.28 9.48 -10.08
C LEU A 356 -22.65 10.13 -10.25
N TYR A 357 -23.20 10.13 -11.48
CA TYR A 357 -24.55 10.65 -11.74
C TYR A 357 -25.65 9.81 -11.10
N ALA A 358 -25.43 8.50 -10.95
CA ALA A 358 -26.36 7.62 -10.22
C ALA A 358 -26.30 7.80 -8.70
N ALA A 359 -25.21 8.38 -8.19
CA ALA A 359 -25.03 8.65 -6.76
C ALA A 359 -25.48 10.05 -6.33
N SER A 360 -25.73 10.96 -7.29
CA SER A 360 -26.19 12.33 -7.02
C SER A 360 -27.71 12.51 -7.00
N SER A 361 -28.47 11.41 -7.07
CA SER A 361 -29.93 11.38 -7.24
C SER A 361 -30.68 11.15 -5.95
#